data_AF-A0A1E5VNH9-F1
#
_entry.id   AF-A0A1E5VNH9-F1
#
_cell.length_a   1.000
_cell.length_b   1.000
_cell.length_c   1.000
_cell.angle_alpha   90.00
_cell.angle_beta   90.00
_cell.angle_gamma   90.00
#
_symmetry.space_group_name_H-M   'P 1'
#
loop_
_entity.id
_entity.type
_entity.pdbx_description
1 polymer ?
#
loop_
_entity_poly.entity_id
_entity_poly.type
_entity_poly.pdbx_seq_one_letter_code
_entity_poly.pdbx_strand_id
1 'polypeptide(L)'
;MDIVISAVASELVCRFISFLSKKYSSKTHLKGHLEMLQHLLLRARTIVEEAEGRYISNSGMLEQLKTLTEAMFRGYDVLDTY
;
A
#
# COMPACT_ATOMS: atom_id res chain seq x y z
N MET A 1 34.26 -7.40 -35.21
CA MET A 1 32.77 -7.41 -35.16
C MET A 1 32.29 -7.78 -33.76
N ASP A 2 33.05 -8.59 -33.03
CA ASP A 2 32.71 -9.10 -31.69
C ASP A 2 32.70 -8.07 -30.56
N ILE A 3 33.55 -7.03 -30.63
CA ILE A 3 33.61 -5.98 -29.60
C ILE A 3 32.30 -5.18 -29.56
N VAL A 4 31.72 -4.89 -30.72
CA VAL A 4 30.44 -4.16 -30.83
C VAL A 4 29.29 -5.02 -30.33
N ILE A 5 29.28 -6.32 -30.69
CA ILE A 5 28.27 -7.27 -30.22
C ILE A 5 28.36 -7.44 -28.70
N SER A 6 29.58 -7.56 -28.15
CA SER A 6 29.82 -7.67 -26.71
C SER A 6 29.41 -6.40 -25.95
N ALA A 7 29.63 -5.21 -26.53
CA ALA A 7 29.22 -3.94 -25.94
C ALA A 7 27.69 -3.77 -25.92
N VAL A 8 27.01 -4.19 -26.98
CA VAL A 8 25.54 -4.18 -27.03
C VAL A 8 24.95 -5.22 -26.08
N ALA A 9 25.56 -6.40 -25.98
CA ALA A 9 25.15 -7.45 -25.05
C ALA A 9 25.31 -7.00 -23.58
N SER A 10 26.43 -6.36 -23.23
CA SER A 10 26.65 -5.87 -21.86
C SER A 10 25.66 -4.75 -21.48
N GLU A 11 25.39 -3.80 -22.39
CA GLU A 11 24.39 -2.76 -22.19
C GLU A 11 22.99 -3.37 -21.99
N LEU A 12 22.61 -4.37 -22.80
CA LEU A 12 21.32 -5.04 -22.67
C LEU A 12 21.19 -5.77 -21.33
N VAL A 13 22.26 -6.46 -20.88
CA VAL A 13 22.31 -7.12 -19.58
C VAL A 13 22.18 -6.10 -18.44
N CYS A 14 22.91 -4.98 -18.51
CA CYS A 14 22.80 -3.90 -17.52
C CYS A 14 21.39 -3.32 -17.44
N ARG A 15 20.74 -3.08 -18.59
CA ARG A 15 19.34 -2.63 -18.65
C ARG A 15 18.38 -3.65 -18.08
N PHE A 16 18.57 -4.92 -18.37
CA PHE A 16 17.74 -6.00 -17.86
C PHE A 16 17.86 -6.12 -16.33
N ILE A 17 19.08 -6.08 -15.78
CA ILE A 17 19.32 -6.08 -14.33
C ILE A 17 18.68 -4.85 -13.69
N SER A 18 18.84 -3.66 -14.29
CA SER A 18 18.23 -2.43 -13.79
C SER A 18 16.71 -2.50 -13.78
N PHE A 19 16.10 -3.05 -14.83
CA PHE A 19 14.66 -3.26 -14.92
C PHE A 19 14.16 -4.23 -13.83
N LEU A 20 14.85 -5.36 -13.64
CA LEU A 20 14.51 -6.32 -12.59
C LEU A 20 14.65 -5.67 -11.20
N SER A 21 15.77 -5.00 -10.93
CA SER A 21 16.03 -4.32 -9.66
C SER A 21 14.92 -3.31 -9.32
N LYS A 22 14.51 -2.49 -10.30
CA LYS A 22 13.39 -1.56 -10.15
C LYS A 22 12.07 -2.28 -9.89
N LYS A 23 11.79 -3.35 -10.64
CA LYS A 23 10.55 -4.13 -10.50
C LYS A 23 10.45 -4.81 -9.13
N TYR A 24 11.54 -5.42 -8.64
CA TYR A 24 11.57 -6.04 -7.32
C TYR A 24 11.47 -5.02 -6.20
N SER A 25 12.23 -3.91 -6.28
CA SER A 25 12.15 -2.81 -5.31
C SER A 25 10.75 -2.19 -5.24
N SER A 26 10.08 -2.02 -6.38
CA SER A 26 8.70 -1.53 -6.41
C SER A 26 7.72 -2.53 -5.77
N LYS A 27 7.92 -3.84 -5.96
CA LYS A 27 7.07 -4.87 -5.35
C LYS A 27 7.26 -4.95 -3.84
N THR A 28 8.49 -4.89 -3.34
CA THR A 28 8.78 -4.90 -1.90
C THR A 28 8.22 -3.65 -1.22
N HIS A 29 8.37 -2.49 -1.86
CA HIS A 29 7.77 -1.25 -1.39
C HIS A 29 6.24 -1.35 -1.35
N LEU A 30 5.59 -1.79 -2.44
CA LEU A 30 4.14 -1.99 -2.49
C LEU A 30 3.65 -2.93 -1.37
N LYS A 31 4.33 -4.07 -1.17
CA LYS A 31 4.00 -5.00 -0.08
C LYS A 31 4.05 -4.32 1.29
N GLY A 32 5.10 -3.53 1.57
CA GLY A 32 5.21 -2.80 2.84
C GLY A 32 4.09 -1.77 3.04
N HIS A 33 3.66 -1.09 1.97
CA HIS A 33 2.50 -0.18 2.04
C HIS A 33 1.18 -0.91 2.29
N LEU A 34 0.99 -2.10 1.70
CA LEU A 34 -0.21 -2.92 1.94
C LEU A 34 -0.24 -3.45 3.38
N GLU A 35 0.89 -3.91 3.92
CA GLU A 35 1.00 -4.32 5.33
C GLU A 35 0.69 -3.15 6.28
N MET A 36 1.26 -1.96 6.00
CA MET A 36 0.95 -0.76 6.78
C MET A 36 -0.53 -0.39 6.68
N LEU A 37 -1.12 -0.44 5.49
CA LEU A 37 -2.54 -0.18 5.28
C LEU A 37 -3.38 -1.16 6.10
N GLN A 38 -3.08 -2.45 6.05
CA GLN A 38 -3.79 -3.47 6.85
C GLN A 38 -3.74 -3.16 8.35
N HIS A 39 -2.57 -2.78 8.88
CA HIS A 39 -2.46 -2.38 10.28
C HIS A 39 -3.29 -1.14 10.63
N LEU A 40 -3.32 -0.14 9.74
CA LEU A 40 -4.14 1.06 9.93
C LEU A 40 -5.63 0.74 9.90
N LEU A 41 -6.07 -0.16 9.02
CA LEU A 41 -7.47 -0.57 8.92
C LEU A 41 -7.93 -1.36 10.14
N LEU A 42 -7.09 -2.25 10.67
CA LEU A 42 -7.37 -2.94 11.93
C LEU A 42 -7.55 -1.95 13.07
N ARG A 43 -6.67 -0.96 13.18
CA ARG A 43 -6.78 0.08 14.20
C ARG A 43 -8.03 0.94 14.01
N ALA A 44 -8.35 1.32 12.77
CA ALA A 44 -9.56 2.08 12.46
C ALA A 44 -10.81 1.31 12.89
N ARG A 45 -10.87 0.01 12.58
CA ARG A 45 -11.96 -0.88 12.99
C ARG A 45 -12.12 -0.92 14.51
N THR A 46 -11.03 -1.12 15.25
CA THR A 46 -11.08 -1.12 16.72
C THR A 46 -11.59 0.21 17.28
N ILE A 47 -11.20 1.34 16.69
CA ILE A 47 -11.70 2.67 17.11
C ILE A 47 -13.21 2.79 16.88
N VAL A 48 -13.71 2.32 15.73
CA VAL A 48 -15.14 2.35 15.41
C VAL A 48 -15.92 1.46 16.37
N GLU A 49 -15.48 0.22 16.57
CA GLU A 49 -16.10 -0.73 17.51
C GLU A 49 -16.13 -0.18 18.95
N GLU A 50 -15.03 0.44 19.42
CA GLU A 50 -14.97 1.06 20.75
C GLU A 50 -15.92 2.27 20.85
N ALA A 51 -16.00 3.10 19.81
CA ALA A 51 -16.89 4.26 19.80
C ALA A 51 -18.36 3.87 19.83
N GLU A 52 -18.73 2.80 19.13
CA GLU A 52 -20.06 2.20 19.19
C GLU A 52 -20.35 1.65 20.60
N GLY A 53 -19.41 0.89 21.19
CA GLY A 53 -19.55 0.34 22.54
C GLY A 53 -19.66 1.40 23.64
N ARG A 54 -19.05 2.57 23.44
CA ARG A 54 -19.16 3.73 24.35
C ARG A 54 -20.37 4.62 24.10
N TYR A 55 -21.19 4.33 23.07
CA TYR A 55 -22.34 5.14 22.69
C TYR A 55 -21.99 6.64 22.53
N ILE A 56 -20.91 6.94 21.80
CA ILE A 56 -20.48 8.33 21.58
C ILE A 56 -21.60 9.11 20.89
N SER A 57 -21.98 10.25 21.48
CA SER A 57 -23.05 11.13 20.98
C SER A 57 -22.57 12.54 20.61
N ASN A 58 -21.30 12.85 20.86
CA ASN A 58 -20.72 14.15 20.49
C ASN A 58 -20.67 14.29 18.96
N SER A 59 -21.33 15.31 18.43
CA SER A 59 -21.49 15.52 16.98
C SER A 59 -20.16 15.66 16.24
N GLY A 60 -19.18 16.36 16.81
CA GLY A 60 -17.86 16.50 16.20
C GLY A 60 -17.09 15.17 16.15
N MET A 61 -17.18 14.37 17.21
CA MET A 61 -16.58 13.02 17.20
C MET A 61 -17.29 12.08 16.22
N LEU A 62 -18.62 12.19 16.10
CA LEU A 62 -19.39 11.40 15.13
C LEU A 62 -18.98 11.72 13.68
N GLU A 63 -18.69 12.99 13.37
CA GLU A 63 -18.19 13.39 12.05
C GLU A 63 -16.81 12.79 11.75
N GLN A 64 -15.91 12.78 12.75
CA GLN A 64 -14.60 12.13 12.64
C GLN A 64 -14.74 10.62 12.45
N LEU A 65 -15.62 9.96 13.20
CA LEU A 65 -15.89 8.53 13.08
C LEU A 65 -16.46 8.17 11.72
N LYS A 66 -17.37 8.99 11.18
CA LYS A 66 -17.89 8.82 9.82
C LYS A 66 -16.75 8.88 8.80
N THR A 67 -15.92 9.92 8.87
CA THR A 67 -14.78 10.10 7.97
C THR A 67 -13.80 8.91 8.04
N LEU A 68 -13.50 8.45 9.26
CA LEU A 68 -12.63 7.30 9.50
C LEU A 68 -13.23 6.01 8.92
N THR A 69 -14.52 5.79 9.12
CA THR A 69 -15.23 4.60 8.63
C THR A 69 -15.25 4.56 7.11
N GLU A 70 -15.54 5.68 6.46
CA GLU A 70 -15.50 5.79 4.99
C GLU A 70 -14.09 5.54 4.43
N ALA A 71 -13.06 6.09 5.07
CA ALA A 71 -11.67 5.85 4.68
C ALA A 71 -11.27 4.39 4.89
N MET A 72 -11.77 3.76 5.95
CA MET A 72 -11.53 2.35 6.26
C MET A 72 -12.12 1.44 5.17
N PHE A 73 -13.37 1.64 4.77
CA PHE A 73 -13.98 0.85 3.68
C PHE A 73 -13.24 1.01 2.36
N ARG A 74 -12.88 2.24 1.97
CA ARG A 74 -12.04 2.47 0.78
C ARG A 74 -10.69 1.75 0.86
N GLY A 75 -10.09 1.68 2.05
CA GLY A 75 -8.85 0.95 2.24
C GLY A 75 -9.01 -0.57 2.11
N TYR A 76 -10.15 -1.13 2.53
CA TYR A 76 -10.47 -2.54 2.28
C TYR A 76 -10.64 -2.82 0.79
N ASP A 77 -11.31 -1.94 0.03
CA ASP A 77 -11.43 -2.09 -1.43
C ASP A 77 -10.05 -2.10 -2.11
N VAL A 78 -9.13 -1.25 -1.64
CA VAL A 78 -7.74 -1.24 -2.12
C VAL A 78 -7.05 -2.57 -1.79
N LEU A 79 -7.16 -3.08 -0.56
CA LEU A 79 -6.56 -4.36 -0.19
C LEU A 79 -7.13 -5.55 -0.97
N ASP A 80 -8.41 -5.51 -1.34
CA ASP A 80 -9.04 -6.59 -2.14
C ASP A 80 -8.58 -6.57 -3.61
N THR A 81 -8.19 -5.39 -4.12
CA THR A 81 -7.77 -5.20 -5.52
C THR A 81 -6.31 -5.61 -5.78
N TYR A 82 -5.46 -5.69 -4.75
CA TYR A 82 -4.01 -5.95 -4.86
C TYR A 82 -3.59 -7.33 -4.34
#